data_AF-A0A382G3V3-F1
#
_entry.id   AF-A0A382G3V3-F1
#
_cell.length_a   1.000
_cell.length_b   1.000
_cell.length_c   1.000
_cell.angle_alpha   90.00
_cell.angle_beta   90.00
_cell.angle_gamma   90.00
#
_symmetry.space_group_name_H-M   'P 1'
#
loop_
_entity.id
_entity.type
_entity.pdbx_description
1 polymer ?
#
loop_
_entity_poly.entity_id
_entity_poly.type
_entity_poly.pdbx_seq_one_letter_code
_entity_poly.pdbx_strand_id
1 'polypeptide(L)' 'MSLFPPIEPYNDLFIKVSDLHTIHVEEAGNPNGKPIVFVHGGPGGGIETIYRQYFDPEKWRIVLFDQRGCGKS' A
#
# COMPACT_ATOMS: atom_id res chain seq x y z
N MET A 1 -16.99 -9.03 10.61
CA MET A 1 -16.62 -7.90 9.73
C MET A 1 -16.18 -8.49 8.40
N SER A 2 -16.81 -8.11 7.30
CA SER A 2 -16.38 -8.49 5.95
C SER A 2 -15.37 -7.47 5.43
N LEU A 3 -14.55 -7.88 4.47
CA LEU A 3 -13.67 -7.00 3.71
C LEU A 3 -14.51 -6.03 2.86
N PHE A 4 -13.95 -4.85 2.56
CA PHE A 4 -14.50 -3.96 1.54
C PHE A 4 -14.31 -4.56 0.13
N PRO A 5 -15.08 -4.13 -0.89
CA PRO A 5 -14.88 -4.61 -2.24
C PRO A 5 -13.44 -4.39 -2.74
N PRO A 6 -12.91 -5.26 -3.62
CA PRO A 6 -11.61 -5.06 -4.25
C PRO A 6 -11.54 -3.70 -4.97
N ILE A 7 -10.41 -3.03 -4.84
CA ILE A 7 -10.10 -1.77 -5.51
C ILE A 7 -8.70 -1.83 -6.12
N GLU A 8 -8.49 -1.07 -7.18
CA GLU A 8 -7.17 -0.83 -7.76
C GLU A 8 -6.53 0.43 -7.19
N PRO A 9 -5.19 0.52 -7.16
CA PRO A 9 -4.53 1.72 -6.74
C PRO A 9 -4.67 2.77 -7.85
N TYR A 10 -4.85 4.03 -7.45
CA TYR A 10 -4.84 5.13 -8.41
C TYR A 10 -3.41 5.64 -8.69
N ASN A 11 -2.45 5.31 -7.81
CA ASN A 11 -1.01 5.50 -8.04
C ASN A 11 -0.25 4.21 -7.72
N ASP A 12 0.68 3.83 -8.58
CA ASP A 12 1.66 2.75 -8.40
C ASP A 12 3.02 3.35 -8.80
N LEU A 13 3.94 3.49 -7.84
CA LEU A 13 5.21 4.19 -8.04
C LEU A 13 6.36 3.57 -7.25
N PHE A 14 7.56 3.97 -7.63
CA PHE A 14 8.80 3.60 -6.98
C PHE A 14 9.47 4.85 -6.37
N ILE A 15 9.90 4.75 -5.11
CA ILE A 15 10.56 5.83 -4.37
C ILE A 15 11.99 5.41 -4.02
N LYS A 16 12.99 6.14 -4.52
CA LYS A 16 14.38 5.95 -4.13
C LYS A 16 14.59 6.45 -2.69
N VAL A 17 14.99 5.58 -1.77
CA VAL A 17 15.18 5.89 -0.34
C VAL A 17 16.63 5.81 0.13
N SER A 18 17.52 5.27 -0.70
CA SER A 18 18.98 5.35 -0.54
C SER A 18 19.67 5.15 -1.90
N ASP A 19 21.00 5.15 -1.94
CA ASP A 19 21.74 4.82 -3.17
C ASP A 19 21.54 3.38 -3.65
N LEU A 20 21.12 2.49 -2.75
CA LEU A 20 20.91 1.07 -3.02
C LEU A 20 19.42 0.71 -3.17
N HIS A 21 18.54 1.29 -2.36
CA HIS A 21 17.15 0.82 -2.24
C HIS A 21 16.16 1.78 -2.90
N THR A 22 15.26 1.20 -3.68
CA THR A 22 14.07 1.84 -4.24
C THR A 22 12.88 1.02 -3.80
N ILE A 23 11.88 1.64 -3.16
CA ILE A 23 10.71 0.93 -2.64
C ILE A 23 9.49 1.15 -3.53
N HIS A 24 8.70 0.10 -3.73
CA HIS A 24 7.41 0.15 -4.38
C HIS A 24 6.33 0.64 -3.41
N VAL A 25 5.51 1.58 -3.86
CA VAL A 25 4.43 2.22 -3.11
C VAL A 25 3.17 2.27 -3.98
N GLU A 26 2.05 1.89 -3.38
CA GLU A 26 0.72 2.04 -3.96
C GLU A 26 -0.10 3.03 -3.14
N GLU A 27 -0.94 3.82 -3.83
CA GLU A 27 -2.00 4.60 -3.20
C GLU A 27 -3.37 4.18 -3.74
N ALA A 28 -4.31 3.91 -2.83
CA ALA A 28 -5.66 3.46 -3.15
C ALA A 28 -6.72 4.17 -2.27
N GLY A 29 -7.99 3.97 -2.60
CA GLY A 29 -9.11 4.61 -1.91
C GLY A 29 -9.32 6.05 -2.35
N ASN A 30 -9.73 6.92 -1.43
CA ASN A 30 -10.07 8.32 -1.70
C ASN A 30 -8.82 9.20 -1.59
N PRO A 31 -8.33 9.83 -2.68
CA PRO A 31 -7.15 10.71 -2.63
C PRO A 31 -7.29 11.91 -1.68
N ASN A 32 -8.53 12.30 -1.37
CA ASN A 32 -8.88 13.37 -0.43
C ASN A 32 -9.32 12.84 0.95
N GLY A 33 -9.27 11.52 1.15
CA GLY A 33 -9.61 10.87 2.41
C GLY A 33 -8.57 11.10 3.50
N LYS A 34 -8.88 10.65 4.72
CA LYS A 34 -7.91 10.66 5.82
C LYS A 34 -6.74 9.72 5.47
N PRO A 35 -5.47 10.15 5.60
CA PRO A 35 -4.34 9.31 5.22
C PRO A 35 -4.10 8.18 6.22
N ILE A 36 -3.72 7.01 5.71
CA ILE A 36 -3.25 5.87 6.48
C ILE A 36 -2.09 5.19 5.76
N VAL A 37 -1.15 4.62 6.53
CA VAL A 37 -0.04 3.81 6.01
C VAL A 37 -0.20 2.39 6.52
N PHE A 38 -0.24 1.43 5.60
CA PHE A 38 -0.24 0.01 5.91
C PHE A 38 1.19 -0.52 5.98
N VAL A 39 1.54 -1.21 7.07
CA VAL A 39 2.86 -1.84 7.26
C VAL A 39 2.67 -3.35 7.29
N HIS A 40 3.13 -4.04 6.26
CA HIS A 40 2.99 -5.50 6.16
C HIS A 40 3.89 -6.23 7.18
N GLY A 41 3.52 -7.48 7.50
CA GLY A 41 4.26 -8.37 8.40
C GLY A 41 5.37 -9.18 7.70
N GLY A 42 5.92 -10.16 8.43
CA GLY A 42 7.04 -11.01 8.00
C GLY A 42 8.17 -11.04 9.03
N PRO A 43 9.35 -10.43 8.77
CA PRO A 43 9.70 -9.49 7.70
C PRO A 43 9.83 -10.11 6.31
N GLY A 44 9.74 -9.28 5.26
CA GLY A 44 9.93 -9.71 3.86
C GLY A 44 8.69 -10.26 3.13
N GLY A 45 7.48 -10.04 3.68
CA GLY A 45 6.24 -10.55 3.09
C GLY A 45 5.74 -9.80 1.85
N GLY A 46 5.96 -8.49 1.78
CA GLY A 46 5.40 -7.61 0.75
C GLY A 46 3.91 -7.31 0.93
N ILE A 47 3.38 -6.45 0.08
CA ILE A 47 1.96 -6.09 0.02
C ILE A 47 1.17 -7.05 -0.89
N GLU A 48 -0.06 -7.33 -0.50
CA GLU A 48 -1.03 -8.12 -1.28
C GLU A 48 -2.26 -7.27 -1.58
N THR A 49 -2.94 -7.55 -2.70
CA THR A 49 -4.14 -6.81 -3.16
C THR A 49 -5.27 -6.80 -2.12
N ILE A 50 -5.34 -7.82 -1.27
CA ILE A 50 -6.34 -7.93 -0.20
C ILE A 50 -6.18 -6.86 0.88
N TYR A 51 -4.97 -6.32 1.09
CA TYR A 51 -4.71 -5.31 2.14
C TYR A 51 -5.42 -3.98 1.86
N ARG A 52 -5.73 -3.68 0.59
CA ARG A 52 -6.53 -2.50 0.22
C ARG A 52 -7.98 -2.58 0.74
N GLN A 53 -8.47 -3.79 0.99
CA GLN A 53 -9.85 -4.06 1.40
C GLN A 53 -10.08 -3.95 2.92
N TYR A 54 -9.05 -3.61 3.70
CA TYR A 54 -9.14 -3.47 5.16
C TYR A 54 -9.71 -2.12 5.60
N PHE A 55 -9.72 -1.14 4.69
CA PHE A 55 -10.11 0.23 4.98
C PHE A 55 -11.26 0.67 4.08
N ASP A 56 -12.16 1.49 4.62
CA ASP A 56 -13.27 2.07 3.86
C ASP A 56 -12.72 2.98 2.74
N PRO A 57 -12.85 2.59 1.45
CA PRO A 57 -12.18 3.30 0.36
C PRO A 57 -12.73 4.71 0.14
N GLU A 58 -13.95 5.00 0.60
CA GLU A 58 -14.54 6.34 0.48
C GLU A 58 -13.98 7.32 1.53
N LYS A 59 -13.46 6.80 2.65
CA LYS A 59 -12.98 7.60 3.78
C LYS A 59 -11.47 7.76 3.84
N TRP A 60 -10.73 6.78 3.33
CA TRP A 60 -9.29 6.69 3.55
C TRP A 60 -8.49 6.87 2.25
N ARG A 61 -7.41 7.65 2.35
CA ARG A 61 -6.27 7.60 1.42
C ARG A 61 -5.32 6.53 1.92
N ILE A 62 -5.32 5.38 1.27
CA ILE A 62 -4.60 4.18 1.71
C ILE A 62 -3.24 4.16 1.03
N VAL A 63 -2.17 4.25 1.80
CA VAL A 63 -0.79 4.10 1.31
C VAL A 63 -0.26 2.74 1.74
N LEU A 64 0.13 1.91 0.77
CA LEU A 64 0.77 0.62 0.99
C LEU A 64 2.16 0.64 0.39
N PHE A 65 3.13 -0.03 1.00
CA PHE A 65 4.47 -0.11 0.44
C PHE A 65 5.12 -1.45 0.76
N ASP A 66 5.94 -1.91 -0.17
CA ASP A 66 6.83 -3.04 0.04
C ASP A 66 8.07 -2.57 0.84
N GLN A 67 8.38 -3.25 1.93
CA GLN A 67 9.63 -3.00 2.65
C GLN A 67 10.84 -3.43 1.81
N ARG A 68 12.05 -2.98 2.20
CA ARG A 68 13.28 -3.25 1.44
C ARG A 68 13.51 -4.74 1.20
N GLY A 69 13.80 -5.11 -0.04
CA GLY A 69 14.21 -6.47 -0.44
C GLY A 69 13.06 -7.48 -0.48
N CYS A 70 11.82 -7.02 -0.64
CA CYS A 70 10.65 -7.89 -0.76
C CYS A 70 9.57 -7.28 -1.66
N GLY A 71 8.61 -8.11 -2.08
CA GLY A 71 7.58 -7.68 -3.03
C GLY A 71 8.21 -7.16 -4.32
N LYS A 72 7.86 -5.93 -4.71
CA LYS A 72 8.48 -5.28 -5.86
C LYS A 72 9.69 -4.39 -5.50
N SER A 73 10.10 -4.31 -4.22
CA SER A 73 11.20 -3.44 -3.72
C SER A 73 12.56 -4.12 -3.61
#